data_AF-J9VF26-F1
#
_entry.id   AF-J9VF26-F1
#
_cell.length_a   1.000
_cell.length_b   1.000
_cell.length_c   1.000
_cell.angle_alpha   90.00
_cell.angle_beta   90.00
_cell.angle_gamma   90.00
#
_symmetry.space_group_name_H-M   'P 1'
#
loop_
_entity.id
_entity.type
_entity.pdbx_description
1 polymer ?
#
loop_
_entity_poly.entity_id
_entity_poly.type
_entity_poly.pdbx_seq_one_letter_code
_entity_poly.pdbx_strand_id
1 'polypeptide(L)'
;MSSLLYSLFHLSFTSSIKAYKTDMGGPNLEIFKFGFYLFTPIYVMLKFGDPEWYDDYVRPYKELFWPPYESTHQPPKTHAAIKEELARMKAERIAKKTAQLSQTEGTETVQGALAAEKQAQGDGAGETKWNKFGAAGHGRLV
;
A
#
# COMPACT_ATOMS: atom_id res chain seq x y z
N MET A 1 16.95 53.76 39.98
CA MET A 1 18.08 54.52 39.40
C MET A 1 19.35 53.77 39.82
N SER A 2 19.61 52.56 39.32
CA SER A 2 20.08 52.21 37.97
C SER A 2 21.37 52.93 37.59
N SER A 3 22.34 52.15 37.09
CA SER A 3 23.66 52.52 36.56
C SER A 3 24.61 53.12 37.61
N LEU A 4 25.76 52.54 37.93
CA LEU A 4 26.86 52.26 37.00
C LEU A 4 27.72 51.11 37.56
N LEU A 5 27.26 49.87 37.34
CA LEU A 5 28.17 48.73 37.18
C LEU A 5 28.91 48.90 35.84
N TYR A 6 30.07 48.26 35.73
CA TYR A 6 30.91 48.07 34.53
C TYR A 6 32.00 49.12 34.26
N SER A 7 33.11 49.01 35.00
CA SER A 7 34.43 49.40 34.49
C SER A 7 35.52 48.54 35.14
N LEU A 8 35.70 47.33 34.62
CA LEU A 8 37.01 46.69 34.58
C LEU A 8 37.03 45.69 33.42
N PHE A 9 37.28 46.26 32.25
CA PHE A 9 37.51 45.58 30.99
C PHE A 9 38.78 44.72 31.11
N HIS A 10 38.65 43.49 31.62
CA HIS A 10 39.71 42.49 31.58
C HIS A 10 39.83 41.94 30.15
N LEU A 11 40.88 42.42 29.49
CA LEU A 11 41.81 41.70 28.63
C LEU A 11 41.36 40.31 28.11
N SER A 12 41.32 40.26 26.78
CA SER A 12 41.80 39.12 25.97
C SER A 12 40.90 37.90 25.87
N PHE A 13 39.74 38.09 25.24
CA PHE A 13 39.09 37.01 24.50
C PHE A 13 39.83 36.75 23.18
N THR A 14 40.91 35.98 23.26
CA THR A 14 41.38 35.15 22.14
C THR A 14 41.57 33.75 22.69
N SER A 15 40.45 33.11 23.04
CA SER A 15 40.43 31.65 23.14
C SER A 15 40.71 31.10 21.74
N SER A 16 41.97 30.71 21.54
CA SER A 16 42.46 29.98 20.39
C SER A 16 41.61 28.72 20.19
N ILE A 17 40.63 28.77 19.27
CA ILE A 17 39.98 27.57 18.74
C ILE A 17 40.94 26.96 17.73
N LYS A 18 42.01 26.33 18.23
CA LYS A 18 42.68 25.28 17.47
C LYS A 18 41.88 23.99 17.68
N ALA A 19 40.76 23.88 16.97
CA ALA A 19 40.10 22.60 16.73
C ALA A 19 40.97 21.77 15.78
N TYR A 20 42.04 21.17 16.31
CA TYR A 20 42.83 20.21 15.55
C TYR A 20 42.16 18.85 15.68
N LYS A 21 41.22 18.66 14.76
CA LYS A 21 40.93 17.41 14.07
C LYS A 21 41.71 16.22 14.64
N THR A 22 41.06 15.44 15.49
CA THR A 22 41.49 14.09 15.84
C THR A 22 41.26 13.21 14.62
N ASP A 23 42.09 13.34 13.59
CA ASP A 23 42.31 12.26 12.64
C ASP A 23 43.09 11.17 13.40
N MET A 24 42.38 10.45 14.28
CA MET A 24 42.89 9.26 14.98
C MET A 24 42.95 8.07 14.04
N GLY A 25 43.49 8.29 12.85
CA GLY A 25 43.43 7.33 11.78
C GLY A 25 44.35 7.74 10.65
N GLY A 26 45.66 7.69 10.91
CA GLY A 26 46.64 7.69 9.82
C GLY A 26 46.39 6.53 8.84
N PRO A 27 47.25 6.33 7.84
CA PRO A 27 47.05 5.36 6.76
C PRO A 27 46.56 3.97 7.23
N ASN A 28 47.04 3.48 8.38
CA ASN A 28 46.61 2.21 8.97
C ASN A 28 45.07 2.08 9.17
N LEU A 29 44.37 3.17 9.49
CA LEU A 29 42.91 3.15 9.65
C LEU A 29 42.21 3.09 8.29
N GLU A 30 42.80 3.66 7.24
CA GLU A 30 42.29 3.56 5.87
C GLU A 30 42.43 2.12 5.35
N ILE A 31 43.56 1.45 5.61
CA ILE A 31 43.75 0.02 5.29
C ILE A 31 42.73 -0.85 6.02
N PHE A 32 42.47 -0.60 7.30
CA PHE A 32 41.46 -1.35 8.07
C PHE A 32 40.05 -1.17 7.49
N LYS A 33 39.65 0.07 7.19
CA LYS A 33 38.33 0.36 6.60
C LYS A 33 38.20 -0.27 5.22
N PHE A 34 39.25 -0.19 4.40
CA PHE A 34 39.28 -0.83 3.09
C PHE A 34 39.13 -2.35 3.20
N GLY A 35 39.89 -2.99 4.08
CA GLY A 35 39.74 -4.41 4.37
C GLY A 35 38.33 -4.76 4.86
N PHE A 36 37.79 -4.00 5.79
CA PHE A 36 36.42 -4.20 6.29
C PHE A 36 35.38 -4.06 5.17
N TYR A 37 35.49 -3.04 4.31
CA TYR A 37 34.56 -2.84 3.20
C TYR A 37 34.65 -3.93 2.13
N LEU A 38 35.81 -4.56 1.93
CA LEU A 38 35.94 -5.70 1.03
C LEU A 38 35.47 -7.00 1.68
N PHE A 39 35.95 -7.32 2.88
CA PHE A 39 35.70 -8.60 3.52
C PHE A 39 34.30 -8.72 4.11
N THR A 40 33.67 -7.63 4.56
CA THR A 40 32.30 -7.68 5.10
C THR A 40 31.28 -8.18 4.09
N PRO A 41 31.14 -7.61 2.87
CA PRO A 41 30.18 -8.12 1.90
C PRO A 41 30.53 -9.53 1.44
N ILE A 42 31.82 -9.85 1.29
CA ILE A 42 32.27 -11.21 0.93
C ILE A 42 31.89 -12.22 2.03
N TYR A 43 32.11 -11.87 3.30
CA TYR A 43 31.76 -12.70 4.44
C TYR A 43 30.26 -12.93 4.55
N VAL A 44 29.45 -11.86 4.38
CA VAL A 44 27.99 -11.96 4.33
C VAL A 44 27.56 -12.90 3.20
N MET A 45 28.13 -12.77 1.99
CA MET A 45 27.84 -13.68 0.89
C MET A 45 28.21 -15.14 1.20
N LEU A 46 29.35 -15.40 1.85
CA LEU A 46 29.74 -16.76 2.22
C LEU A 46 28.86 -17.34 3.34
N LYS A 47 28.47 -16.53 4.32
CA LYS A 47 27.68 -16.99 5.45
C LYS A 47 26.21 -17.24 5.08
N PHE A 48 25.65 -16.39 4.24
CA PHE A 48 24.23 -16.43 3.84
C PHE A 48 23.99 -17.02 2.44
N GLY A 49 25.05 -17.29 1.67
CA GLY A 49 24.97 -17.92 0.36
C GLY A 49 25.05 -19.44 0.38
N ASP A 50 25.24 -20.04 1.57
CA ASP A 50 25.22 -21.48 1.74
C ASP A 50 23.79 -22.02 1.54
N PRO A 51 23.58 -23.01 0.64
CA PRO A 51 22.27 -23.62 0.46
C PRO A 51 21.68 -24.20 1.75
N GLU A 52 22.52 -24.73 2.66
CA GLU A 52 22.05 -25.31 3.93
C GLU A 52 21.45 -24.24 4.85
N TRP A 53 22.09 -23.06 4.95
CA TRP A 53 21.55 -21.94 5.72
C TRP A 53 20.17 -21.47 5.20
N TYR A 54 19.99 -21.42 3.88
CA TYR A 54 18.70 -21.03 3.30
C TYR A 54 17.59 -22.04 3.65
N ASP A 55 17.90 -23.33 3.60
CA ASP A 55 16.95 -24.40 3.90
C ASP A 55 16.57 -24.46 5.38
N ASP A 56 17.49 -24.15 6.28
CA ASP A 56 17.23 -24.15 7.73
C ASP A 56 16.53 -22.87 8.21
N TYR A 57 16.89 -21.71 7.65
CA TYR A 57 16.47 -20.42 8.21
C TYR A 57 15.49 -19.62 7.34
N VAL A 58 15.34 -19.92 6.05
CA VAL A 58 14.43 -19.16 5.17
C VAL A 58 13.25 -20.02 4.72
N ARG A 59 13.51 -21.26 4.29
CA ARG A 59 12.48 -22.17 3.79
C ARG A 59 11.35 -22.46 4.78
N PRO A 60 11.58 -22.68 6.09
CA PRO A 60 10.50 -23.04 7.01
C PRO A 60 9.47 -21.91 7.18
N TYR A 61 9.91 -20.65 7.09
CA TYR A 61 9.02 -19.50 7.21
C TYR A 61 8.14 -19.29 5.97
N LYS A 62 8.45 -19.92 4.83
CA LYS A 62 7.64 -19.83 3.61
C LYS A 62 6.19 -20.22 3.87
N GLU A 63 5.96 -21.23 4.70
CA GLU A 63 4.62 -21.75 5.02
C GLU A 63 3.83 -20.84 5.96
N LEU A 64 4.50 -19.96 6.71
CA LEU A 64 3.83 -18.97 7.56
C LEU A 64 3.32 -17.78 6.76
N PHE A 65 4.09 -17.35 5.76
CA PHE A 65 3.79 -16.15 4.98
C PHE A 65 2.93 -16.42 3.75
N TRP A 66 3.07 -17.60 3.12
CA TRP A 66 2.32 -17.96 1.91
C TRP A 66 1.32 -19.08 2.19
N PRO A 67 0.08 -18.97 1.68
CA PRO A 67 -0.87 -20.07 1.74
C PRO A 67 -0.30 -21.30 1.01
N PRO A 68 -0.61 -22.53 1.47
CA PRO A 68 -0.15 -23.76 0.82
C PRO A 68 -0.46 -23.74 -0.67
N TYR A 69 0.46 -24.26 -1.49
CA TYR A 69 0.31 -24.27 -2.95
C TYR A 69 -0.97 -25.00 -3.41
N GLU A 70 -1.41 -26.00 -2.65
CA GLU A 70 -2.66 -26.74 -2.89
C GLU A 70 -3.91 -25.89 -2.66
N SER A 71 -3.86 -24.93 -1.74
CA SER A 71 -4.97 -24.00 -1.48
C SER A 71 -4.98 -22.80 -2.42
N THR A 72 -3.89 -22.58 -3.14
CA THR A 72 -3.74 -21.46 -4.06
C THR A 72 -4.33 -21.84 -5.41
N HIS A 73 -5.15 -20.97 -5.99
CA HIS A 73 -5.69 -21.18 -7.34
C HIS A 73 -4.54 -21.35 -8.36
N GLN A 74 -4.45 -22.53 -8.95
CA GLN A 74 -3.40 -22.86 -9.91
C GLN A 74 -3.82 -22.43 -11.32
N PRO A 75 -3.12 -21.47 -11.94
CA PRO A 75 -3.46 -21.07 -13.31
C PRO A 75 -3.21 -22.24 -14.28
N PRO A 76 -4.08 -22.41 -15.30
CA PRO A 76 -3.92 -23.45 -16.30
C PRO A 76 -2.60 -23.27 -17.06
N LYS A 77 -1.77 -24.32 -17.08
CA LYS A 77 -0.41 -24.30 -17.66
C LYS A 77 -0.37 -24.67 -19.15
N THR A 78 -1.46 -25.22 -19.70
CA THR A 78 -1.53 -25.68 -21.09
C THR A 78 -2.51 -24.83 -21.91
N HIS A 79 -2.23 -24.67 -23.20
CA HIS A 79 -3.06 -23.85 -24.08
C HIS A 79 -4.51 -24.34 -24.20
N ALA A 80 -4.73 -25.66 -24.16
CA ALA A 80 -6.07 -26.25 -24.16
C ALA A 80 -6.83 -25.88 -22.87
N ALA A 81 -6.21 -26.05 -21.70
CA ALA A 81 -6.81 -25.71 -20.41
C ALA A 81 -7.07 -24.20 -20.26
N ILE A 82 -6.22 -23.35 -20.86
CA ILE A 82 -6.46 -21.89 -20.90
C ILE A 82 -7.74 -21.56 -21.66
N LYS A 83 -7.98 -22.21 -22.81
CA LYS A 83 -9.20 -21.96 -23.61
C LYS A 83 -10.45 -22.41 -22.88
N GLU A 84 -10.39 -23.54 -22.20
CA GLU A 84 -11.48 -24.08 -21.40
C GLU A 84 -11.83 -23.16 -20.22
N GLU A 85 -10.82 -22.73 -19.45
CA GLU A 85 -11.01 -21.81 -18.33
C GLU A 85 -11.53 -20.45 -18.81
N LEU A 86 -11.06 -19.96 -19.96
CA LEU A 86 -11.55 -18.73 -20.56
C LEU A 86 -13.01 -18.84 -21.02
N ALA A 87 -13.43 -19.99 -21.53
CA ALA A 87 -14.83 -20.27 -21.85
C ALA A 87 -15.69 -20.29 -20.57
N ARG A 88 -15.22 -20.95 -19.51
CA ARG A 88 -15.86 -20.96 -18.18
C ARG A 88 -16.06 -19.53 -17.64
N MET A 89 -15.00 -18.72 -17.64
CA MET A 89 -15.05 -17.33 -17.19
C MET A 89 -15.98 -16.46 -18.03
N LYS A 90 -16.09 -16.71 -19.35
CA LYS A 90 -17.04 -15.99 -20.21
C LYS A 90 -18.48 -16.34 -19.87
N ALA A 91 -18.78 -17.62 -19.67
CA ALA A 91 -20.11 -18.08 -19.29
C ALA A 91 -20.54 -17.49 -17.93
N GLU A 92 -19.65 -17.48 -16.93
CA GLU A 92 -19.93 -16.85 -15.63
C GLU A 92 -20.23 -15.36 -15.74
N ARG A 93 -19.48 -14.62 -16.57
CA ARG A 93 -19.72 -13.19 -16.79
C ARG A 93 -21.11 -12.94 -17.39
N ILE A 94 -21.51 -13.73 -18.37
CA ILE A 94 -22.83 -13.63 -18.99
C ILE A 94 -23.92 -13.95 -17.97
N ALA A 95 -23.79 -15.04 -17.22
CA ALA A 95 -24.76 -15.43 -16.19
C ALA A 95 -24.95 -14.36 -15.12
N LYS A 96 -23.85 -13.77 -14.61
CA LYS A 96 -23.91 -12.66 -13.65
C LYS A 96 -24.63 -11.44 -14.23
N LYS A 97 -24.34 -11.09 -15.48
CA LYS A 97 -24.99 -9.96 -16.17
C LYS A 97 -26.50 -10.18 -16.32
N THR A 98 -26.91 -11.37 -16.73
CA THR A 98 -28.34 -11.72 -16.90
C THR A 98 -29.08 -11.75 -15.56
N ALA A 99 -28.46 -12.31 -14.50
CA ALA A 99 -29.04 -12.30 -13.16
C ALA A 99 -29.26 -10.86 -12.66
N GLN A 100 -28.30 -9.97 -12.89
CA GLN A 100 -28.42 -8.57 -12.50
C GLN A 100 -29.53 -7.84 -13.27
N LEU A 101 -29.66 -8.09 -14.59
CA LEU A 101 -30.75 -7.55 -15.42
C LEU A 101 -32.14 -8.01 -14.95
N SER A 102 -32.29 -9.29 -14.61
CA SER A 102 -33.57 -9.82 -14.11
C SER A 102 -33.97 -9.27 -12.74
N GLN A 103 -32.99 -8.99 -11.88
CA GLN A 103 -33.24 -8.35 -10.58
C GLN A 103 -33.61 -6.87 -10.73
N THR A 104 -33.02 -6.17 -11.69
CA THR A 104 -33.40 -4.78 -11.99
C THR A 104 -34.82 -4.70 -12.56
N GLU A 105 -35.21 -5.59 -13.47
CA GLU A 105 -36.56 -5.64 -14.05
C GLU A 105 -37.65 -5.99 -13.00
N GLY A 106 -37.35 -6.91 -12.08
CA GLY A 106 -38.25 -7.23 -10.96
C GLY A 106 -38.36 -6.09 -9.94
N THR A 107 -37.31 -5.31 -9.74
CA THR A 107 -37.33 -4.16 -8.82
C THR A 107 -38.06 -2.97 -9.43
N GLU A 108 -37.93 -2.74 -10.73
CA GLU A 108 -38.63 -1.68 -11.49
C GLU A 108 -40.14 -1.93 -11.60
N THR A 109 -40.58 -3.17 -11.78
CA THR A 109 -42.01 -3.54 -11.83
C THR A 109 -42.68 -3.44 -10.46
N VAL A 110 -41.99 -3.84 -9.39
CA VAL A 110 -42.49 -3.71 -8.01
C VAL A 110 -42.49 -2.24 -7.56
N GLN A 111 -41.46 -1.45 -7.90
CA GLN A 111 -41.44 0.00 -7.64
C GLN A 111 -42.46 0.76 -8.47
N GLY A 112 -42.73 0.37 -9.71
CA GLY A 112 -43.79 0.94 -10.54
C GLY A 112 -45.19 0.66 -10.00
N ALA A 113 -45.44 -0.55 -9.49
CA ALA A 113 -46.70 -0.92 -8.83
C ALA A 113 -46.89 -0.19 -7.48
N LEU A 114 -45.83 -0.11 -6.65
CA LEU A 114 -45.86 0.65 -5.39
C LEU A 114 -45.95 2.18 -5.60
N ALA A 115 -45.39 2.71 -6.70
CA ALA A 115 -45.52 4.13 -7.06
C ALA A 115 -46.93 4.46 -7.56
N ALA A 116 -47.56 3.56 -8.33
CA ALA A 116 -48.95 3.69 -8.75
C ALA A 116 -49.92 3.63 -7.55
N GLU A 117 -49.63 2.79 -6.55
CA GLU A 117 -50.40 2.73 -5.30
C GLU A 117 -50.25 4.00 -4.44
N LYS A 118 -49.03 4.56 -4.34
CA LYS A 118 -48.80 5.85 -3.66
C LYS A 118 -49.46 7.05 -4.34
N GLN A 119 -49.68 7.01 -5.65
CA GLN A 119 -50.40 8.08 -6.37
C GLN A 119 -51.91 8.06 -6.11
N ALA A 120 -52.49 6.91 -5.76
CA ALA A 120 -53.90 6.82 -5.34
C ALA A 120 -54.12 7.27 -3.88
N GLN A 121 -53.05 7.34 -3.08
CA GLN A 121 -53.09 7.75 -1.67
C GLN A 121 -52.14 8.94 -1.45
N GLY A 122 -52.39 10.04 -2.15
CA GLY A 122 -51.49 11.19 -2.10
C GLY A 122 -52.01 12.45 -2.78
N ASP A 123 -53.33 12.69 -2.77
CA ASP A 123 -53.85 14.03 -3.03
C ASP A 123 -53.61 14.90 -1.79
N GLY A 124 -52.48 15.62 -1.80
CA GLY A 124 -52.23 16.76 -0.91
C GLY A 124 -50.89 16.75 -0.18
N ALA A 125 -49.84 17.27 -0.81
CA ALA A 125 -48.79 18.05 -0.15
C ALA A 125 -47.82 18.62 -1.21
N GLY A 126 -47.58 19.94 -1.15
CA GLY A 126 -46.99 20.74 -2.21
C GLY A 126 -45.54 20.44 -2.58
N GLU A 127 -45.25 20.68 -3.85
CA GLU A 127 -43.93 20.58 -4.46
C GLU A 127 -42.96 21.62 -3.87
N THR A 128 -41.84 21.17 -3.31
CA THR A 128 -40.73 22.05 -2.96
C THR A 128 -39.65 21.96 -4.05
N LYS A 129 -39.41 23.09 -4.71
CA LYS A 129 -38.47 23.29 -5.84
C LYS A 129 -36.99 22.95 -5.58
N TRP A 130 -36.65 22.40 -4.42
CA TRP A 130 -35.28 22.19 -3.96
C TRP A 130 -34.72 20.79 -4.26
N ASN A 131 -35.57 19.82 -4.61
CA ASN A 131 -35.13 18.42 -4.80
C ASN A 131 -34.46 18.14 -6.17
N LYS A 132 -34.42 19.12 -7.08
CA LYS A 132 -33.85 18.95 -8.42
C LYS A 132 -32.31 19.00 -8.45
N PHE A 133 -31.66 19.46 -7.38
CA PHE A 133 -30.20 19.68 -7.36
C PHE A 133 -29.39 18.55 -6.72
N GLY A 134 -30.01 17.58 -6.04
CA GLY A 134 -29.30 16.49 -5.35
C GLY A 134 -28.99 15.26 -6.22
N ALA A 135 -29.65 15.10 -7.37
CA ALA A 135 -29.60 13.87 -8.17
C ALA A 135 -28.46 13.81 -9.21
N ALA A 136 -27.74 14.92 -9.45
CA ALA A 136 -26.74 15.02 -10.52
C ALA A 136 -25.30 14.73 -10.07
N GLY A 137 -25.10 14.09 -8.92
CA GLY A 137 -23.81 14.10 -8.20
C GLY A 137 -23.04 12.79 -8.08
N HIS A 138 -23.47 11.67 -8.65
CA HIS A 138 -22.71 10.41 -8.58
C HIS A 138 -22.32 9.92 -9.97
N GLY A 139 -21.36 10.65 -10.54
CA GLY A 139 -20.60 10.24 -11.71
C GLY A 139 -19.79 8.97 -11.40
N ARG A 140 -20.13 7.92 -12.13
CA ARG A 140 -19.39 6.65 -12.26
C ARG A 140 -17.92 6.93 -12.58
N LEU A 141 -17.02 6.58 -11.66
CA LEU A 141 -15.59 6.51 -11.94
C LEU A 141 -15.32 5.24 -12.76
N VAL A 142 -14.62 5.44 -13.86
CA VAL A 142 -14.07 4.41 -14.77
C VAL A 142 -12.91 3.66 -14.12
#